data_AF-A0A552FRR1-F1
#
_entry.id   AF-A0A552FRR1-F1
#
_cell.length_a   1.000
_cell.length_b   1.000
_cell.length_c   1.000
_cell.angle_alpha   90.00
_cell.angle_beta   90.00
_cell.angle_gamma   90.00
#
_symmetry.space_group_name_H-M   'P 1'
#
loop_
_entity.id
_entity.type
_entity.pdbx_description
1 polymer ?
#
loop_
_entity_poly.entity_id
_entity_poly.type
_entity_poly.pdbx_seq_one_letter_code
_entity_poly.pdbx_strand_id
1 'polypeptide(L)'
;ESAQVFAKIIRGHWKIENQLHWVKDVIFEEDKSQISDFQAASNWSILTTIGLNLFRGLGFLSITEGQRWLAERWEKLIVLST
;
A
#
# COMPACT_ATOMS: atom_id res chain seq x y z
N GLU A 1 16.63 27.53 -6.69
CA GLU A 1 16.24 26.54 -5.66
C GLU A 1 17.39 26.38 -4.67
N SER A 2 17.14 26.48 -3.36
CA SER A 2 18.21 26.34 -2.35
C SER A 2 18.42 24.89 -1.91
N ALA A 3 19.58 24.57 -1.33
CA ALA A 3 19.87 23.23 -0.81
C ALA A 3 18.81 22.74 0.20
N GLN A 4 18.23 23.66 0.99
CA GLN A 4 17.18 23.36 1.96
C GLN A 4 15.86 22.92 1.27
N VAL A 5 15.53 23.51 0.12
CA VAL A 5 14.33 23.11 -0.64
C VAL A 5 14.49 21.70 -1.19
N PHE A 6 15.64 21.40 -1.81
CA PHE A 6 15.93 20.05 -2.29
C PHE A 6 15.89 19.01 -1.17
N ALA A 7 16.49 19.31 -0.01
CA ALA A 7 16.46 18.41 1.14
C ALA A 7 15.03 18.14 1.66
N LYS A 8 14.12 19.12 1.58
CA LYS A 8 12.70 18.93 1.92
C LYS A 8 11.99 18.01 0.93
N ILE A 9 12.22 18.22 -0.38
CA ILE A 9 11.62 17.41 -1.44
C ILE A 9 12.09 15.95 -1.33
N ILE A 10 13.41 15.72 -1.20
CA ILE A 10 14.00 14.39 -1.08
C ILE A 10 13.40 13.64 0.11
N ARG A 11 13.31 14.27 1.28
CA ARG A 11 12.68 13.65 2.46
C ARG A 11 11.19 13.35 2.26
N GLY A 12 10.47 14.22 1.55
CA GLY A 12 9.06 13.98 1.18
C GLY A 12 8.91 12.76 0.26
N HIS A 13 9.78 12.64 -0.74
CA HIS A 13 9.81 11.51 -1.66
C HIS A 13 10.14 10.19 -0.94
N TRP A 14 11.16 10.17 -0.08
CA TRP A 14 11.51 9.00 0.74
C TRP A 14 10.37 8.52 1.64
N LYS A 15 9.52 9.44 2.12
CA LYS A 15 8.34 9.06 2.88
C LYS A 15 7.36 8.25 2.03
N ILE A 16 7.18 8.62 0.76
CA ILE A 16 6.33 7.88 -0.18
C ILE A 16 6.94 6.51 -0.45
N GLU A 17 8.24 6.45 -0.73
CA GLU A 17 8.95 5.19 -1.00
C GLU A 17 8.83 4.20 0.17
N ASN A 18 9.13 4.66 1.38
CA ASN A 18 9.08 3.81 2.58
C ASN A 18 7.66 3.38 2.96
N GLN A 19 6.66 4.23 2.73
CA GLN A 19 5.30 3.96 3.19
C GLN A 19 4.45 3.27 2.11
N LEU A 20 4.69 3.51 0.83
CA LEU A 20 3.88 2.97 -0.26
C LEU A 20 4.62 1.84 -0.97
N HIS A 21 5.77 2.12 -1.56
CA HIS A 21 6.50 1.18 -2.43
C HIS A 21 7.04 0.00 -1.63
N TRP A 22 7.80 0.26 -0.56
CA TRP A 22 8.34 -0.82 0.28
C TRP A 22 7.26 -1.78 0.81
N VAL A 23 6.08 -1.25 1.19
CA VAL A 23 4.97 -2.08 1.67
C VAL A 23 4.42 -2.95 0.55
N LYS A 24 4.27 -2.41 -0.66
CA LYS A 24 3.84 -3.16 -1.84
C LYS A 24 4.83 -4.26 -2.22
N ASP A 25 6.11 -3.92 -2.26
CA ASP A 25 7.16 -4.82 -2.69
C ASP A 25 7.35 -5.98 -1.69
N VAL A 26 7.31 -5.67 -0.38
CA VAL A 26 7.64 -6.65 0.68
C VAL A 26 6.41 -7.31 1.29
N ILE A 27 5.35 -6.56 1.61
CA ILE A 27 4.17 -7.10 2.32
C ILE A 27 3.13 -7.67 1.34
N PHE A 28 2.96 -7.04 0.17
CA PHE A 28 2.11 -7.56 -0.90
C PHE A 28 2.87 -8.39 -1.93
N GLU A 29 4.19 -8.54 -1.75
CA GLU A 29 5.08 -9.33 -2.60
C GLU A 29 4.99 -8.97 -4.09
N GLU A 30 4.78 -7.69 -4.41
CA GLU A 30 4.60 -7.21 -5.79
C GLU A 30 5.82 -7.57 -6.67
N ASP A 31 7.04 -7.48 -6.13
CA ASP A 31 8.29 -7.88 -6.82
C ASP A 31 8.36 -9.37 -7.18
N LYS A 32 7.65 -10.23 -6.43
CA LYS A 32 7.59 -11.67 -6.68
C LYS A 32 6.40 -12.06 -7.55
N SER A 33 5.54 -11.10 -7.90
CA SER A 33 4.34 -11.35 -8.69
C SER A 33 4.71 -11.91 -10.07
N GLN A 34 4.04 -12.97 -10.48
CA GLN A 34 4.19 -13.56 -11.82
C GLN A 34 3.19 -12.97 -12.82
N ILE A 35 2.51 -11.87 -12.46
CA ILE A 35 1.59 -11.18 -13.37
C ILE A 35 2.41 -10.57 -14.51
N SER A 36 2.30 -11.16 -15.69
CA SER A 36 2.97 -10.68 -16.91
C SER A 36 2.09 -9.76 -17.76
N ASP A 37 0.77 -9.75 -17.51
CA ASP A 37 -0.16 -8.87 -18.21
C ASP A 37 -0.14 -7.46 -17.61
N PHE A 38 0.01 -6.45 -18.48
CA PHE A 38 0.16 -5.06 -18.06
C PHE A 38 -1.10 -4.52 -17.36
N GLN A 39 -2.29 -4.86 -17.86
CA GLN A 39 -3.53 -4.38 -17.27
C GLN A 39 -3.76 -5.03 -15.91
N ALA A 40 -3.48 -6.32 -15.78
CA ALA A 40 -3.55 -7.04 -14.52
C ALA A 40 -2.56 -6.47 -13.49
N ALA A 41 -1.32 -6.14 -13.89
CA ALA A 41 -0.33 -5.52 -13.00
C ALA A 41 -0.78 -4.14 -12.51
N SER A 42 -1.31 -3.31 -13.41
CA SER A 42 -1.86 -1.99 -13.07
C SER A 42 -3.05 -2.11 -12.11
N ASN A 43 -3.99 -3.01 -12.41
CA ASN A 43 -5.14 -3.29 -11.55
C ASN A 43 -4.71 -3.77 -10.17
N TRP A 44 -3.72 -4.67 -10.10
CA TRP A 44 -3.16 -5.15 -8.84
C TRP A 44 -2.58 -4.00 -8.01
N SER A 45 -1.77 -3.14 -8.62
CA SER A 45 -1.15 -2.01 -7.92
C SER A 45 -2.20 -1.01 -7.41
N ILE A 46 -3.31 -0.82 -8.13
CA ILE A 46 -4.44 0.00 -7.66
C ILE A 46 -5.12 -0.66 -6.45
N LEU A 47 -5.43 -1.96 -6.53
CA LEU A 47 -6.09 -2.70 -5.45
C LEU A 47 -5.26 -2.72 -4.17
N THR A 48 -3.95 -2.97 -4.26
CA THR A 48 -3.06 -2.95 -3.10
C THR A 48 -2.96 -1.55 -2.48
N THR A 49 -3.00 -0.49 -3.30
CA THR A 49 -3.06 0.90 -2.81
C THR A 49 -4.35 1.18 -2.06
N ILE A 50 -5.49 0.73 -2.58
CA ILE A 50 -6.79 0.87 -1.91
C ILE A 50 -6.77 0.15 -0.57
N GLY A 51 -6.33 -1.11 -0.53
CA GLY A 51 -6.21 -1.89 0.71
C GLY A 51 -5.28 -1.23 1.73
N LEU A 52 -4.12 -0.74 1.29
CA LEU A 52 -3.18 -0.02 2.15
C LEU A 52 -3.81 1.24 2.78
N ASN A 53 -4.51 2.05 1.98
CA ASN A 53 -5.18 3.25 2.45
C ASN A 53 -6.33 2.93 3.41
N LEU A 54 -7.07 1.85 3.15
CA LEU A 54 -8.11 1.35 4.05
C LEU A 54 -7.52 0.98 5.42
N PHE A 55 -6.45 0.17 5.45
CA PHE A 55 -5.82 -0.22 6.72
C PHE A 55 -5.32 1.00 7.50
N ARG A 56 -4.74 1.99 6.82
CA ARG A 56 -4.35 3.26 7.45
C ARG A 56 -5.54 4.05 7.98
N GLY A 57 -6.63 4.12 7.21
CA GLY A 57 -7.85 4.79 7.63
C GLY A 57 -8.50 4.15 8.85
N LEU A 58 -8.35 2.83 9.00
CA LEU A 58 -8.78 2.06 10.18
C LEU A 58 -7.80 2.18 11.36
N GLY A 59 -6.67 2.87 11.20
CA GLY A 59 -5.70 3.12 12.27
C GLY A 59 -4.64 2.04 12.44
N PHE A 60 -4.51 1.08 11.51
CA PHE A 60 -3.46 0.08 11.58
C PHE A 60 -2.09 0.70 11.28
N LEU A 61 -1.18 0.59 12.24
CA LEU A 61 0.24 0.93 12.05
C LEU A 61 0.99 -0.19 11.31
N SER A 62 0.62 -1.44 11.59
CA SER A 62 1.15 -2.63 10.93
C SER A 62 0.18 -3.12 9.85
N ILE A 63 0.64 -3.12 8.60
CA ILE A 63 -0.18 -3.59 7.47
C ILE A 63 -0.41 -5.10 7.55
N THR A 64 0.58 -5.86 8.03
CA THR A 64 0.42 -7.29 8.28
C THR A 64 -0.62 -7.59 9.35
N GLU A 65 -0.72 -6.74 10.38
CA GLU A 65 -1.79 -6.86 11.39
C GLU A 65 -3.16 -6.53 10.79
N GLY A 66 -3.25 -5.49 9.96
CA GLY A 66 -4.47 -5.18 9.21
C GLY A 66 -4.91 -6.33 8.29
N GLN A 67 -3.97 -6.98 7.60
CA GLN A 67 -4.24 -8.16 6.77
C GLN A 67 -4.79 -9.33 7.61
N ARG A 68 -4.17 -9.63 8.76
CA ARG A 68 -4.66 -10.70 9.66
C ARG A 68 -6.04 -10.37 10.23
N TRP A 69 -6.24 -9.13 10.68
CA TRP A 69 -7.51 -8.67 11.19
C TRP A 69 -8.65 -8.84 10.18
N LEU A 70 -8.37 -8.51 8.90
CA LEU A 70 -9.32 -8.66 7.81
C LEU A 70 -9.55 -10.13 7.45
N ALA A 71 -8.51 -10.96 7.47
CA ALA A 71 -8.63 -12.39 7.20
C ALA A 71 -9.51 -13.11 8.24
N GLU A 72 -9.46 -12.67 9.50
CA GLU A 72 -10.34 -13.16 10.57
C GLU A 72 -11.79 -12.64 10.46
N ARG A 73 -12.01 -11.53 9.75
CA ARG A 73 -13.27 -10.78 9.69
C ARG A 73 -13.66 -10.46 8.26
N TRP A 74 -13.58 -11.47 7.39
CA TRP A 74 -13.81 -11.32 5.96
C TRP A 74 -15.20 -10.72 5.64
N GLU A 75 -16.19 -10.93 6.52
CA GLU A 75 -17.53 -10.36 6.40
C GLU A 75 -17.54 -8.83 6.40
N LYS A 76 -16.52 -8.19 6.99
CA LYS A 76 -16.38 -6.72 6.97
C LYS A 76 -16.11 -6.17 5.57
N LEU A 77 -15.63 -6.99 4.63
CA LEU A 77 -15.47 -6.59 3.24
C LEU A 77 -16.82 -6.27 2.58
N ILE A 78 -17.90 -6.94 3.00
CA ILE A 78 -19.24 -6.72 2.43
C ILE A 78 -19.71 -5.30 2.76
N VAL A 79 -19.40 -4.81 3.96
CA VAL A 79 -19.78 -3.45 4.38
C VAL A 79 -19.08 -2.36 3.57
N LEU A 80 -17.92 -2.64 2.98
CA LEU A 80 -17.22 -1.69 2.10
C LEU A 80 -17.85 -1.61 0.70
N SER A 81 -18.74 -2.54 0.35
CA SER A 81 -19.40 -2.60 -0.96
C SER A 81 -20.80 -1.96 -1.00
N THR A 82 -21.32 -1.57 0.16
CA THR A 82 -22.61 -0.87 0.38
C THR A 82 -22.39 0.58 0.74
#